data_AF-A0A7L5AB18-F1
#
_entry.id   AF-A0A7L5AB18-F1
#
_cell.length_a   1.000
_cell.length_b   1.000
_cell.length_c   1.000
_cell.angle_alpha   90.00
_cell.angle_beta   90.00
_cell.angle_gamma   90.00
#
_symmetry.space_group_name_H-M   'P 1'
#
loop_
_entity.id
_entity.type
_entity.pdbx_description
1 polymer ?
#
loop_
_entity_poly.entity_id
_entity_poly.type
_entity_poly.pdbx_seq_one_letter_code
_entity_poly.pdbx_strand_id
1 'polypeptide(L)'
;MAGNDFVQVQLTAAGMGMADGIPLRVSNGRRTLVFTPGQETRVERHYEWNGFLKHYANPEGELLFELAPVAAPVPAATPAPVAPVVSTSEPTEPEASKEPTA
;
A
#
# COMPACT_ATOMS: atom_id res chain seq x y z
N MET A 1 -9.41 -14.67 -22.95
CA MET A 1 -9.46 -13.24 -22.64
C MET A 1 -9.32 -13.11 -21.12
N ALA A 2 -8.12 -12.81 -20.63
CA ALA A 2 -7.90 -12.58 -19.19
C ALA A 2 -8.31 -11.13 -18.87
N GLY A 3 -9.61 -10.89 -18.76
CA GLY A 3 -10.10 -9.61 -18.26
C GLY A 3 -9.74 -9.53 -16.79
N ASN A 4 -9.11 -8.43 -16.34
CA ASN A 4 -8.56 -8.25 -14.99
C ASN A 4 -9.39 -8.95 -13.90
N ASP A 5 -8.94 -10.15 -13.52
CA ASP A 5 -9.57 -10.99 -12.49
C ASP A 5 -9.56 -10.34 -11.12
N PHE A 6 -8.81 -9.24 -10.97
CA PHE A 6 -8.60 -8.53 -9.72
C PHE A 6 -9.01 -7.06 -9.81
N VAL A 7 -9.43 -6.51 -8.67
CA VAL A 7 -9.74 -5.11 -8.42
C VAL A 7 -9.05 -4.66 -7.14
N GLN A 8 -8.79 -3.36 -7.04
CA GLN A 8 -8.34 -2.74 -5.79
C GLN A 8 -9.58 -2.29 -5.00
N VAL A 9 -9.61 -2.62 -3.72
CA VAL A 9 -10.71 -2.30 -2.80
C VAL A 9 -10.12 -1.62 -1.58
N GLN A 10 -10.80 -0.57 -1.10
CA GLN A 10 -10.42 0.16 0.11
C GLN A 10 -11.61 0.23 1.07
N LEU A 11 -11.34 0.62 2.32
CA LEU A 11 -12.37 0.94 3.29
C LEU A 11 -13.00 2.29 2.97
N THR A 12 -14.32 2.36 3.06
CA THR A 12 -15.06 3.63 3.04
C THR A 12 -14.85 4.41 4.34
N ALA A 13 -15.40 5.63 4.46
CA ALA A 13 -15.40 6.36 5.72
C ALA A 13 -16.08 5.58 6.86
N ALA A 14 -17.21 4.91 6.59
CA ALA A 14 -17.88 4.02 7.53
C ALA A 14 -17.00 2.80 7.89
N GLY A 15 -16.33 2.22 6.89
CA GLY A 15 -15.35 1.15 7.09
C GLY A 15 -14.17 1.57 7.97
N MET A 16 -13.63 2.78 7.75
CA MET A 16 -12.57 3.32 8.58
C MET A 16 -13.03 3.65 10.00
N GLY A 17 -14.26 4.16 10.16
CA GLY A 17 -14.87 4.39 11.47
C GLY A 17 -15.11 3.09 12.24
N MET A 18 -15.57 2.03 11.57
CA MET A 18 -15.75 0.71 12.18
C MET A 18 -14.42 0.04 12.54
N ALA A 19 -13.38 0.26 11.74
CA ALA A 19 -12.05 -0.26 11.96
C ALA A 19 -11.35 0.38 13.17
N ASP A 20 -11.63 1.66 13.45
CA ASP A 20 -11.03 2.46 14.53
C ASP A 20 -9.50 2.36 14.57
N GLY A 21 -8.87 2.44 13.40
CA GLY A 21 -7.42 2.32 13.23
C GLY A 21 -6.85 0.90 13.27
N ILE A 22 -7.68 -0.12 13.51
CA ILE A 22 -7.28 -1.54 13.54
C ILE A 22 -7.66 -2.22 12.22
N PRO A 23 -6.83 -3.15 11.68
CA PRO A 23 -7.20 -3.88 10.47
C PRO A 23 -8.50 -4.69 10.60
N LEU A 24 -9.43 -4.48 9.66
CA LEU A 24 -10.67 -5.25 9.57
C LEU A 24 -10.40 -6.62 8.93
N ARG A 25 -10.86 -7.67 9.60
CA ARG A 25 -10.77 -9.05 9.10
C ARG A 25 -12.14 -9.52 8.62
N VAL A 26 -12.27 -9.79 7.34
CA VAL A 26 -13.51 -10.30 6.75
C VAL A 26 -13.28 -11.71 6.23
N SER A 27 -14.05 -12.66 6.75
CA SER A 27 -14.02 -14.05 6.29
C SER A 27 -15.24 -14.35 5.43
N ASN A 28 -15.03 -14.99 4.27
CA ASN A 28 -16.11 -15.49 3.42
C ASN A 28 -16.30 -17.02 3.57
N GLY A 29 -15.77 -17.61 4.65
CA GLY A 29 -15.80 -19.04 4.90
C GLY A 29 -14.73 -19.84 4.15
N ARG A 30 -14.16 -19.32 3.05
CA ARG A 30 -13.06 -19.95 2.30
C ARG A 30 -11.70 -19.30 2.56
N ARG A 31 -11.69 -17.98 2.75
CA ARG A 31 -10.51 -17.17 3.05
C ARG A 31 -10.86 -16.04 3.99
N THR A 32 -9.84 -15.54 4.69
CA THR A 32 -9.92 -14.33 5.49
C THR A 32 -9.11 -13.24 4.80
N LEU A 33 -9.76 -12.12 4.53
CA LEU A 33 -9.14 -10.90 4.02
C LEU A 33 -8.88 -9.93 5.14
N VAL A 34 -7.78 -9.20 5.02
CA VAL A 34 -7.37 -8.18 5.99
C VAL A 34 -7.33 -6.85 5.27
N PHE A 35 -8.12 -5.90 5.75
CA PHE A 35 -8.19 -4.53 5.23
C PHE A 35 -7.63 -3.58 6.27
N THR A 36 -6.50 -2.96 5.95
CA THR A 36 -5.89 -1.94 6.81
C THR A 36 -6.51 -0.57 6.47
N PRO A 37 -6.92 0.23 7.48
CA PRO A 37 -7.40 1.60 7.25
C PRO A 37 -6.45 2.43 6.40
N GLY A 38 -6.99 3.12 5.39
CA GLY A 38 -6.21 3.94 4.46
C GLY A 38 -5.32 3.15 3.48
N GLN A 39 -5.51 1.84 3.33
CA GLN A 39 -4.78 1.02 2.36
C GLN A 39 -5.72 0.35 1.35
N GLU A 40 -5.23 0.24 0.12
CA GLU A 40 -5.88 -0.54 -0.93
C GLU A 40 -5.50 -2.01 -0.79
N THR A 41 -6.48 -2.89 -0.99
CA THR A 41 -6.31 -4.33 -0.96
C THR A 41 -6.76 -4.92 -2.28
N ARG A 42 -5.87 -5.71 -2.90
CA ARG A 42 -6.17 -6.40 -4.15
C ARG A 42 -7.03 -7.63 -3.88
N VAL A 43 -8.19 -7.71 -4.52
CA VAL A 43 -9.14 -8.82 -4.40
C VAL A 43 -9.65 -9.28 -5.75
N GLU A 44 -10.05 -10.53 -5.88
CA GLU A 44 -10.74 -11.11 -7.01
C GLU A 44 -12.09 -10.45 -7.24
N ARG A 45 -12.28 -9.96 -8.46
CA ARG A 45 -13.50 -9.29 -8.90
C ARG A 45 -14.73 -10.16 -8.75
N HIS A 46 -14.65 -11.43 -9.15
CA HIS A 46 -15.82 -12.32 -9.21
C HIS A 46 -16.22 -12.84 -7.84
N TYR A 47 -15.29 -13.42 -7.09
CA TYR A 47 -15.60 -14.11 -5.83
C TYR A 47 -15.56 -13.22 -4.60
N GLU A 48 -14.65 -12.23 -4.54
CA GLU A 48 -14.53 -11.37 -3.35
C GLU A 48 -15.37 -10.13 -3.48
N TRP A 49 -15.09 -9.33 -4.51
CA TRP A 49 -15.78 -8.06 -4.69
C TRP A 49 -17.27 -8.29 -4.96
N ASN A 50 -17.59 -8.96 -6.06
CA ASN A 50 -18.98 -9.22 -6.44
C ASN A 50 -19.69 -10.26 -5.58
N GLY A 51 -18.94 -11.16 -4.95
CA GLY A 51 -19.50 -12.23 -4.15
C GLY A 51 -19.95 -11.78 -2.76
N PHE A 52 -19.21 -10.88 -2.10
CA PHE A 52 -19.60 -10.45 -0.75
C PHE A 52 -19.20 -9.02 -0.37
N LEU A 53 -18.02 -8.52 -0.76
CA LEU A 53 -17.52 -7.23 -0.25
C LEU A 53 -18.40 -6.05 -0.67
N LYS A 54 -18.91 -6.05 -1.92
CA LYS A 54 -19.74 -4.94 -2.43
C LYS A 54 -21.08 -4.76 -1.71
N HIS A 55 -21.51 -5.75 -0.94
CA HIS A 55 -22.76 -5.76 -0.19
C HIS A 55 -22.53 -5.77 1.32
N TYR A 56 -21.27 -5.70 1.75
CA TYR A 56 -20.91 -5.80 3.15
C TYR A 56 -21.11 -4.44 3.82
N ALA A 57 -22.08 -4.38 4.71
CA ALA A 57 -22.52 -3.15 5.38
C ALA A 57 -22.43 -3.26 6.91
N ASN A 58 -22.31 -2.13 7.58
CA ASN A 58 -22.47 -2.04 9.03
C ASN A 58 -23.94 -2.24 9.46
N PRO A 59 -24.25 -2.34 10.77
CA PRO A 59 -25.62 -2.43 11.27
C PRO A 59 -26.53 -1.25 10.89
N GLU A 60 -25.94 -0.10 10.50
CA GLU A 60 -26.64 1.11 10.06
C GLU A 60 -26.96 1.09 8.55
N GLY A 61 -26.49 0.07 7.83
CA GLY A 61 -26.73 -0.12 6.39
C GLY A 61 -25.71 0.55 5.47
N GLU A 62 -24.64 1.14 6.00
CA GLU A 62 -23.58 1.77 5.22
C GLU A 62 -22.56 0.74 4.74
N LEU A 63 -22.19 0.82 3.46
CA LEU A 63 -21.17 -0.05 2.87
C LEU A 63 -19.80 0.23 3.47
N LEU A 64 -19.09 -0.84 3.85
CA LEU A 64 -17.76 -0.74 4.45
C LEU A 64 -16.63 -0.70 3.42
N PHE A 65 -16.90 -1.15 2.19
CA PHE A 65 -15.89 -1.30 1.15
C PHE A 65 -16.32 -0.63 -0.15
N GLU A 66 -15.34 -0.06 -0.86
CA GLU A 66 -15.52 0.52 -2.18
C GLU A 66 -14.35 0.16 -3.11
N LEU A 67 -14.57 0.30 -4.42
CA LEU A 67 -13.47 0.18 -5.38
C LEU A 67 -12.53 1.37 -5.19
N ALA A 68 -11.24 1.08 -5.00
CA ALA A 68 -10.25 2.14 -4.96
C ALA A 68 -10.22 2.85 -6.31
N PRO A 69 -10.13 4.20 -6.33
CA PRO A 69 -10.01 4.95 -7.56
C PRO A 69 -8.77 4.44 -8.30
N VAL A 70 -8.90 4.16 -9.61
CA VAL A 70 -7.73 3.87 -10.44
C VAL A 70 -6.85 5.10 -10.37
N ALA A 71 -5.73 5.01 -9.64
CA ALA A 71 -4.75 6.07 -9.59
C ALA A 71 -4.41 6.43 -11.04
N ALA A 72 -4.80 7.63 -11.46
CA ALA A 72 -4.26 8.20 -12.68
C ALA A 72 -2.73 8.12 -12.54
N PRO A 73 -1.99 7.78 -13.61
CA PRO A 73 -0.54 7.75 -13.54
C PRO A 73 -0.10 9.10 -13.01
N VAL A 74 0.44 9.10 -11.78
CA VAL A 74 1.07 10.31 -11.23
C VAL A 74 2.13 10.71 -12.25
N PRO A 75 2.09 11.93 -12.83
CA PRO A 75 3.20 12.37 -13.65
C PRO A 75 4.43 12.28 -12.75
N ALA A 76 5.41 11.46 -13.17
CA ALA A 76 6.69 11.37 -12.49
C ALA A 76 7.16 12.81 -12.25
N ALA A 77 7.29 13.20 -10.99
CA ALA A 77 7.92 14.46 -10.65
C ALA A 77 9.32 14.36 -11.25
N THR A 78 9.54 15.12 -12.34
CA THR A 78 10.84 15.29 -12.96
C THR A 78 11.84 15.56 -11.84
N PRO A 79 12.88 14.72 -11.64
CA PRO A 79 13.92 15.07 -10.70
C PRO A 79 14.50 16.40 -11.19
N ALA A 80 14.42 17.44 -10.34
CA ALA A 80 15.04 18.72 -10.60
C ALA A 80 16.53 18.47 -10.93
N PRO A 81 17.09 19.12 -11.96
CA PRO A 81 18.50 18.96 -12.27
C PRO A 81 19.33 19.42 -11.07
N VAL A 82 19.98 18.46 -10.40
CA VAL A 82 21.04 18.76 -9.46
C VAL A 82 22.17 19.42 -10.27
N ALA A 83 22.41 20.70 -10.01
CA ALA A 83 23.53 21.42 -10.58
C ALA A 83 24.85 20.71 -10.21
N PRO A 84 25.83 20.60 -11.13
CA PRO A 84 27.11 19.98 -10.80
C PRO A 84 27.89 20.93 -9.89
N VAL A 85 27.95 20.63 -8.59
CA VAL A 85 28.93 21.27 -7.71
C VAL A 85 30.27 20.59 -7.99
N VAL A 86 31.07 21.24 -8.83
CA VAL A 86 32.52 21.02 -8.88
C VAL A 86 33.07 21.43 -7.53
N SER A 87 33.53 20.45 -6.75
CA SER A 87 34.44 20.66 -5.63
C SER A 87 35.49 19.56 -5.61
N THR A 88 36.54 19.81 -6.38
CA THR A 88 37.90 19.32 -6.12
C THR A 88 38.25 19.57 -4.65
N SER A 89 38.63 18.51 -3.93
CA SER A 89 39.67 18.52 -2.89
C SER A 89 39.96 17.09 -2.43
N GLU A 90 41.00 16.49 -3.01
CA GLU A 90 41.87 15.54 -2.32
C GLU A 90 42.47 16.25 -1.09
N PRO A 91 42.61 15.60 0.09
CA PRO A 91 43.93 15.06 0.44
C PRO A 91 43.92 13.81 1.36
N THR A 92 44.84 12.89 1.04
CA THR A 92 45.85 12.31 1.96
C THR A 92 45.40 11.45 3.14
N GLU A 93 45.59 10.13 2.99
CA GLU A 93 45.90 9.19 4.08
C GLU A 93 47.10 9.68 4.92
N PRO A 94 47.10 9.39 6.22
CA PRO A 94 48.32 8.83 6.80
C PRO A 94 48.08 7.48 7.49
N GLU A 95 48.89 6.54 7.02
CA GLU A 95 49.38 5.31 7.65
C GLU A 95 49.65 5.44 9.17
N ALA A 96 49.30 4.38 9.92
CA ALA A 96 49.97 3.83 11.12
C ALA A 96 48.95 3.08 11.99
N SER A 97 49.19 1.91 12.59
CA SER A 97 50.27 0.94 12.53
C SER A 97 49.78 -0.30 13.29
N LYS A 98 50.47 -1.43 13.09
CA LYS A 98 50.32 -2.74 13.76
C LYS A 98 50.19 -2.66 15.29
N GLU A 99 49.51 -3.66 15.92
CA GLU A 99 50.18 -4.80 16.59
C GLU A 99 49.21 -5.87 17.18
N PRO A 100 49.73 -7.09 17.51
CA PRO A 100 48.98 -8.35 17.65
C PRO A 100 48.70 -8.76 19.10
N THR A 101 47.74 -9.66 19.34
CA THR A 101 47.61 -10.48 20.58
C THR A 101 46.48 -11.50 20.34
N ALA A 102 46.52 -12.78 20.68
CA ALA A 102 47.47 -13.66 21.37
C ALA A 102 47.26 -15.09 20.84
#